data_AF-A0A853AJ36-F1
#
_entry.id   AF-A0A853AJ36-F1
#
_cell.length_a   1.000
_cell.length_b   1.000
_cell.length_c   1.000
_cell.angle_alpha   90.00
_cell.angle_beta   90.00
_cell.angle_gamma   90.00
#
_symmetry.space_group_name_H-M   'P 1'
#
loop_
_entity.id
_entity.type
_entity.pdbx_description
1 polymer ?
#
loop_
_entity_poly.entity_id
_entity_poly.type
_entity_poly.pdbx_seq_one_letter_code
_entity_poly.pdbx_strand_id
1 'polypeptide(L)'
;MDRFAEFLRRQLDIDLELLRQARQDAETGTHRHCLITPIRGFRECELKSRLLAAHRHCGTGHGPCDELGESYPPEDERGCPTRALLGLPYADRPGYASRWRP
;
A
#
# COMPACT_ATOMS: atom_id res chain seq x y z
N MET A 1 7.39 -6.78 -15.24
CA MET A 1 6.23 -6.14 -14.57
C MET A 1 6.45 -6.25 -13.07
N ASP A 2 6.25 -5.15 -12.35
CA ASP A 2 6.44 -5.08 -10.89
C ASP A 2 5.15 -5.56 -10.20
N ARG A 3 5.06 -6.88 -10.00
CA ARG A 3 3.86 -7.54 -9.47
C ARG A 3 3.49 -7.07 -8.07
N PHE A 4 4.48 -6.74 -7.26
CA PHE A 4 4.22 -6.28 -5.91
C PHE A 4 3.67 -4.85 -5.90
N ALA A 5 4.23 -3.95 -6.70
CA ALA A 5 3.67 -2.60 -6.84
C ALA A 5 2.24 -2.61 -7.40
N GLU A 6 1.96 -3.48 -8.38
CA GLU A 6 0.61 -3.68 -8.91
C GLU A 6 -0.37 -4.20 -7.84
N PHE A 7 0.08 -5.17 -7.04
CA PHE A 7 -0.70 -5.68 -5.91
C PHE A 7 -1.00 -4.56 -4.90
N LEU A 8 -0.01 -3.76 -4.50
CA LEU A 8 -0.19 -2.66 -3.54
C LEU A 8 -1.17 -1.60 -4.07
N ARG A 9 -1.06 -1.21 -5.35
CA ARG A 9 -2.00 -0.26 -5.97
C ARG A 9 -3.43 -0.79 -5.90
N ARG A 10 -3.63 -2.07 -6.26
CA ARG A 10 -4.96 -2.70 -6.20
C ARG A 10 -5.53 -2.70 -4.78
N GLN A 11 -4.72 -2.98 -3.76
CA GLN A 11 -5.20 -2.94 -2.37
C GLN A 11 -5.57 -1.52 -1.93
N LEU A 12 -4.80 -0.51 -2.34
CA LEU A 12 -5.13 0.89 -2.07
C LEU A 12 -6.44 1.32 -2.74
N ASP A 13 -6.69 0.87 -3.96
CA ASP A 13 -7.96 1.12 -4.66
C ASP A 13 -9.15 0.49 -3.93
N ILE A 14 -8.98 -0.75 -3.43
CA ILE A 14 -9.99 -1.44 -2.62
C ILE A 14 -10.24 -0.69 -1.31
N ASP A 15 -9.19 -0.28 -0.59
CA ASP A 15 -9.30 0.47 0.66
C ASP A 15 -10.03 1.81 0.44
N LEU A 16 -9.70 2.52 -0.65
CA LEU A 16 -10.39 3.75 -1.02
C LEU A 16 -11.88 3.54 -1.28
N GLU A 17 -12.26 2.44 -1.94
CA GLU A 17 -13.66 2.13 -2.19
C GLU A 17 -14.41 1.79 -0.89
N LEU A 18 -13.81 1.00 0.00
CA LEU A 18 -14.38 0.71 1.32
C LEU A 18 -14.58 1.98 2.15
N LEU A 19 -13.66 2.94 2.04
CA LEU A 19 -13.77 4.23 2.72
C LEU A 19 -14.86 5.13 2.11
N ARG A 20 -15.07 5.07 0.79
CA ARG A 20 -16.21 5.75 0.13
C ARG A 20 -17.53 5.20 0.63
N GLN A 21 -17.67 3.87 0.69
CA GLN A 21 -18.87 3.23 1.25
C GLN A 21 -19.08 3.59 2.71
N ALA A 22 -18.03 3.53 3.55
CA ALA A 22 -18.13 3.88 4.97
C ALA A 22 -18.55 5.35 5.18
N ARG A 23 -18.09 6.25 4.32
CA ARG A 23 -18.53 7.65 4.33
C ARG A 23 -20.01 7.79 3.95
N GLN A 24 -20.46 7.10 2.91
CA GLN A 24 -21.86 7.12 2.50
C GLN A 24 -22.76 6.58 3.61
N ASP A 25 -22.40 5.44 4.21
CA ASP A 25 -23.14 4.83 5.33
C ASP A 25 -23.24 5.79 6.54
N ALA A 26 -22.20 6.60 6.77
CA ALA A 26 -22.19 7.63 7.80
C ALA A 26 -23.15 8.79 7.47
N GLU A 27 -23.16 9.24 6.21
CA GLU A 27 -24.03 10.31 5.72
C GLU A 27 -25.52 9.89 5.71
N THR A 28 -25.82 8.61 5.46
CA THR A 28 -27.18 8.05 5.44
C THR A 28 -27.69 7.57 6.80
N GLY A 29 -26.87 7.66 7.85
CA GLY A 29 -27.23 7.21 9.20
C GLY A 29 -27.31 5.69 9.37
N THR A 30 -26.85 4.91 8.39
CA THR A 30 -26.78 3.44 8.41
C THR A 30 -25.43 2.94 8.91
N HIS A 31 -24.85 3.68 9.86
CA HIS A 31 -23.45 3.51 10.28
C HIS A 31 -23.22 2.11 10.85
N ARG A 32 -22.43 1.29 10.14
CA ARG A 32 -21.73 0.15 10.76
C ARG A 32 -20.52 0.70 11.50
N HIS A 33 -20.20 0.15 12.67
CA HIS A 33 -19.05 0.60 13.47
C HIS A 33 -17.77 0.55 12.62
N CYS A 34 -17.23 1.72 12.29
CA CYS A 34 -15.92 1.85 11.66
C CYS A 34 -14.91 2.26 12.75
N LEU A 35 -13.86 1.46 12.94
CA LEU A 35 -12.82 1.74 13.94
C LEU A 35 -11.93 2.94 13.55
N ILE A 36 -11.99 3.37 12.28
CA ILE A 36 -11.23 4.48 11.72
C ILE A 36 -12.22 5.48 11.12
N THR A 37 -12.04 6.78 11.38
CA THR A 37 -12.87 7.79 10.73
C THR A 37 -12.58 7.81 9.22
N PRO A 38 -13.58 7.94 8.33
CA PRO A 38 -13.35 7.93 6.88
C PRO A 38 -12.29 8.95 6.43
N ILE A 39 -12.27 10.13 7.06
CA ILE A 39 -11.27 11.18 6.80
C ILE A 39 -9.84 10.68 7.05
N ARG A 40 -9.60 10.01 8.19
CA ARG A 40 -8.28 9.45 8.51
C ARG A 40 -7.90 8.37 7.50
N GLY A 41 -8.82 7.47 7.16
CA GLY A 41 -8.56 6.42 6.18
C GLY A 41 -8.19 6.97 4.80
N PHE A 42 -8.87 8.02 4.31
CA PHE A 42 -8.51 8.65 3.03
C PHE A 42 -7.10 9.23 3.05
N ARG A 43 -6.71 9.88 4.16
CA ARG A 43 -5.34 10.41 4.34
C ARG A 43 -4.29 9.31 4.40
N GLU A 44 -4.59 8.19 5.05
CA GLU A 44 -3.70 7.03 5.07
C GLU A 44 -3.52 6.42 3.67
N CYS A 45 -4.60 6.29 2.88
CA CYS A 45 -4.52 5.82 1.49
C CYS A 45 -3.73 6.77 0.60
N GLU A 46 -3.95 8.08 0.75
CA GLU A 46 -3.17 9.13 0.06
C GLU A 46 -1.67 9.01 0.41
N LEU A 47 -1.34 8.88 1.69
CA LEU A 47 0.05 8.74 2.16
C LEU A 47 0.71 7.48 1.58
N LYS A 48 0.05 6.33 1.68
CA LYS A 48 0.56 5.06 1.14
C LYS A 48 0.77 5.14 -0.38
N SER A 49 -0.14 5.81 -1.10
CA SER A 49 0.00 6.02 -2.55
C SER A 49 1.21 6.88 -2.89
N ARG A 50 1.45 7.96 -2.14
CA ARG A 50 2.63 8.82 -2.30
C ARG A 50 3.93 8.08 -1.99
N LEU A 51 3.96 7.29 -0.91
CA LEU A 51 5.10 6.45 -0.57
C LEU A 51 5.38 5.42 -1.68
N LEU A 52 4.36 4.73 -2.18
CA LEU A 52 4.53 3.77 -3.27
C LEU A 52 5.07 4.45 -4.55
N ALA A 53 4.62 5.67 -4.84
CA ALA A 53 5.13 6.45 -5.97
C ALA A 53 6.58 6.90 -5.78
N ALA A 54 6.94 7.37 -4.59
CA ALA A 54 8.30 7.82 -4.25
C ALA A 54 9.32 6.66 -4.32
N HIS A 55 8.90 5.46 -3.93
CA HIS A 55 9.75 4.27 -3.91
C HIS A 55 9.63 3.40 -5.18
N ARG A 56 9.00 3.90 -6.25
CA ARG A 56 8.75 3.11 -7.48
C ARG A 56 10.02 2.66 -8.21
N HIS A 57 11.14 3.36 -7.98
CA HIS A 57 12.44 3.07 -8.60
C HIS A 57 13.43 2.41 -7.64
N CYS A 58 13.04 2.11 -6.39
CA CYS A 58 13.94 1.39 -5.48
C CYS A 58 14.27 0.00 -6.02
N GLY A 59 15.54 -0.38 -5.94
CA GLY A 59 16.07 -1.63 -6.49
C GLY A 59 16.54 -1.50 -7.94
N THR A 60 16.49 -0.28 -8.52
CA THR A 60 16.99 0.01 -9.87
C THR A 60 18.22 0.92 -9.90
N GLY A 61 18.72 1.32 -8.73
CA GLY A 61 19.84 2.27 -8.61
C GLY A 61 19.41 3.74 -8.68
N HIS A 62 18.11 4.04 -8.68
CA HIS A 62 17.55 5.39 -8.86
C HIS A 62 16.47 5.77 -7.83
N GLY A 63 16.17 4.89 -6.88
CA GLY A 63 15.22 5.14 -5.81
C GLY A 63 15.88 5.68 -4.54
N PRO A 64 15.10 6.29 -3.63
CA PRO A 64 15.62 6.86 -2.38
C PRO A 64 16.32 5.82 -1.49
N CYS A 65 15.91 4.55 -1.54
CA CYS A 65 16.58 3.48 -0.79
C CYS A 65 17.87 2.98 -1.46
N ASP A 66 18.03 3.19 -2.78
CA ASP A 66 19.27 2.83 -3.48
C ASP A 66 20.41 3.75 -3.05
N GLU A 67 20.15 5.05 -2.87
CA GLU A 67 21.13 6.03 -2.38
C GLU A 67 21.66 5.68 -0.98
N LEU A 68 20.84 5.01 -0.17
CA LEU A 68 21.18 4.58 1.18
C LEU A 68 21.80 3.17 1.22
N GLY A 69 21.81 2.45 0.09
CA GLY A 69 22.23 1.03 0.05
C GLY A 69 21.27 0.08 0.76
N GLU A 70 20.01 0.49 0.95
CA GLU A 70 18.97 -0.29 1.64
C GLU A 70 17.95 -0.92 0.69
N SER A 71 18.12 -0.75 -0.62
CA SER A 71 17.26 -1.41 -1.61
C SER A 71 17.51 -2.91 -1.66
N TYR A 72 16.47 -3.64 -2.08
CA TYR A 72 16.59 -5.05 -2.41
C TYR A 72 17.09 -5.21 -3.85
N PRO A 73 17.75 -6.33 -4.19
CA PRO A 73 18.19 -6.56 -5.55
C PRO A 73 16.99 -6.63 -6.52
N PRO A 74 17.18 -6.37 -7.84
CA PRO A 74 16.07 -6.25 -8.79
C PRO A 74 15.16 -7.48 -8.90
N GLU A 75 15.67 -8.67 -8.60
CA GLU A 75 14.92 -9.93 -8.58
C GLU A 75 13.91 -9.97 -7.43
N ASP A 76 14.16 -9.18 -6.39
CA ASP A 76 13.26 -8.96 -5.28
C ASP A 76 12.23 -7.91 -5.67
N GLU A 77 11.06 -8.38 -6.08
CA GLU A 77 9.91 -7.55 -6.48
C GLU A 77 9.47 -6.54 -5.39
N ARG A 78 9.93 -6.68 -4.14
CA ARG A 78 9.65 -5.69 -3.09
C ARG A 78 10.38 -4.37 -3.35
N GLY A 79 11.55 -4.38 -3.98
CA GLY A 79 12.36 -3.19 -4.29
C GLY A 79 13.03 -2.51 -3.10
N CYS A 80 12.34 -2.35 -1.96
CA CYS A 80 12.95 -1.85 -0.71
C CYS A 80 12.13 -2.20 0.55
N PRO A 81 12.71 -2.04 1.75
CA PRO A 81 12.03 -2.26 3.02
C PRO A 81 10.74 -1.44 3.19
N THR A 82 10.74 -0.17 2.74
CA THR A 82 9.54 0.68 2.83
C THR A 82 8.35 0.08 2.08
N ARG A 83 8.59 -0.42 0.86
CA ARG A 83 7.55 -1.09 0.07
C ARG A 83 7.12 -2.40 0.72
N ALA A 84 8.04 -3.17 1.28
CA ALA A 84 7.72 -4.40 2.01
C ALA A 84 6.80 -4.12 3.21
N LEU A 85 7.10 -3.07 3.99
CA LEU A 85 6.28 -2.61 5.11
C LEU A 85 4.90 -2.11 4.66
N LEU A 86 4.80 -1.42 3.52
CA LEU A 86 3.51 -1.03 2.93
C LEU A 86 2.63 -2.25 2.59
N GLY A 87 3.24 -3.39 2.28
CA GLY A 87 2.51 -4.63 2.01
C GLY A 87 2.04 -5.39 3.24
N LEU A 88 2.64 -5.15 4.40
CA LEU A 88 2.37 -5.91 5.62
C LEU A 88 0.88 -5.92 6.04
N PRO A 89 0.13 -4.80 5.97
CA PRO A 89 -1.30 -4.80 6.27
C PRO A 89 -2.16 -5.65 5.34
N TYR A 90 -1.60 -6.13 4.23
CA TYR A 90 -2.30 -6.90 3.19
C TYR A 90 -1.82 -8.35 3.12
N ALA A 91 -1.04 -8.81 4.09
CA ALA A 91 -0.42 -10.15 4.08
C ALA A 91 -1.44 -11.30 4.08
N ASP A 92 -2.67 -11.05 4.54
CA ASP A 92 -3.80 -11.98 4.56
C ASP A 92 -4.70 -11.87 3.31
N ARG A 93 -4.44 -10.91 2.42
CA ARG A 93 -5.28 -10.65 1.25
C ARG A 93 -4.99 -11.64 0.12
N PRO A 94 -6.02 -12.11 -0.60
CA PRO A 94 -5.83 -12.93 -1.80
C PRO A 94 -4.88 -12.26 -2.80
N GLY A 95 -3.92 -13.04 -3.30
CA GLY A 95 -2.90 -12.56 -4.24
C GLY A 95 -1.62 -12.03 -3.59
N TYR A 96 -1.56 -11.92 -2.25
CA TYR A 96 -0.30 -11.65 -1.56
C TYR A 96 0.61 -12.89 -1.64
N ALA A 97 1.84 -12.72 -2.16
CA ALA A 97 2.81 -13.80 -2.23
C ALA A 97 3.64 -13.88 -0.94
N SER A 98 3.88 -15.10 -0.42
CA SER A 98 4.64 -15.32 0.82
C SER A 98 6.05 -14.69 0.80
N ARG A 99 6.69 -14.66 -0.37
CA ARG A 99 8.00 -14.01 -0.59
C ARG A 99 8.00 -12.49 -0.38
N TRP A 100 6.84 -11.84 -0.39
CA TRP A 100 6.74 -10.41 -0.17
C TRP A 100 6.70 -10.02 1.32
N ARG A 101 6.60 -11.01 2.21
CA ARG A 101 6.64 -10.77 3.66
C ARG A 101 8.03 -10.22 4.05
N PRO A 102 8.10 -9.14 4.85
CA PRO A 102 9.37 -8.59 5.32
C PRO A 102 10.21 -9.62 6.06
#